data_AF-A0A9Q0YD17-F1
#
_entry.id   AF-A0A9Q0YD17-F1
#
_cell.length_a   1.000
_cell.length_b   1.000
_cell.length_c   1.000
_cell.angle_alpha   90.00
_cell.angle_beta   90.00
_cell.angle_gamma   90.00
#
_symmetry.space_group_name_H-M   'P 1'
#
loop_
_entity.id
_entity.type
_entity.pdbx_description
1 polymer ?
#
loop_
_entity_poly.entity_id
_entity_poly.type
_entity_poly.pdbx_seq_one_letter_code
_entity_poly.pdbx_strand_id
1 'polypeptide(L)'
;MTTAVHSDDYPPFQLNRPRFDQSTFLGRYRHFLDVIDPRTLFTTKERLEECVKLLDDYKEGTLPEGTTDKQLWEAQKIKQVLKSGSWKILECKTIMEKSRKVMKFYTYLYLIVLSAIWLSL
;
A
#
# COMPACT_ATOMS: atom_id res chain seq x y z
N MET A 1 -28.79 -6.12 13.55
CA MET A 1 -28.14 -5.21 12.59
C MET A 1 -27.18 -4.33 13.39
N THR A 2 -25.94 -4.76 13.56
CA THR A 2 -24.89 -4.00 14.25
C THR A 2 -24.37 -2.94 13.29
N THR A 3 -24.85 -1.71 13.43
CA THR A 3 -24.40 -0.56 12.64
C THR A 3 -23.08 -0.03 13.19
N ALA A 4 -22.15 0.34 12.31
CA ALA A 4 -20.91 1.00 12.70
C ALA A 4 -21.20 2.28 13.50
N VAL A 5 -20.33 2.61 14.45
CA VAL A 5 -20.44 3.84 15.24
C VAL A 5 -20.07 5.03 14.35
N HIS A 6 -21.04 5.90 14.11
CA HIS A 6 -20.86 7.14 13.36
C HIS A 6 -19.99 8.12 14.17
N SER A 7 -18.92 8.61 13.58
CA SER A 7 -18.13 9.72 14.12
C SER A 7 -18.38 10.97 13.28
N ASP A 8 -18.63 12.12 13.92
CA ASP A 8 -19.00 13.39 13.25
C ASP A 8 -17.96 13.87 12.21
N ASP A 9 -16.74 13.35 12.25
CA ASP A 9 -15.65 13.68 11.33
C ASP A 9 -15.64 12.88 10.01
N TYR A 10 -16.42 11.78 9.93
CA TYR A 10 -16.37 10.85 8.80
C TYR A 10 -17.77 10.61 8.19
N PRO A 11 -17.90 10.64 6.85
CA PRO A 11 -19.15 10.28 6.21
C PRO A 11 -19.45 8.78 6.44
N PRO A 12 -20.72 8.37 6.38
CA PRO A 12 -21.12 6.97 6.52
C PRO A 12 -20.37 6.11 5.50
N PHE A 13 -19.84 4.98 5.96
CA PHE A 13 -19.04 4.12 5.10
C PHE A 13 -19.86 3.51 3.96
N GLN A 14 -19.29 3.51 2.75
CA GLN A 14 -19.88 2.88 1.57
C GLN A 14 -18.83 2.06 0.82
N LEU A 15 -19.06 0.75 0.76
CA LEU A 15 -18.17 -0.16 0.07
C LEU A 15 -18.06 0.17 -1.43
N ASN A 16 -16.84 0.20 -1.96
CA ASN A 16 -16.51 0.49 -3.37
C ASN A 16 -16.87 1.90 -3.85
N ARG A 17 -17.22 2.82 -2.95
CA ARG A 17 -17.43 4.23 -3.28
C ARG A 17 -16.25 5.08 -2.78
N PRO A 18 -15.92 6.18 -3.48
CA PRO A 18 -14.94 7.13 -2.97
C PRO A 18 -15.52 7.90 -1.78
N ARG A 19 -14.70 8.17 -0.78
CA ARG A 19 -15.08 8.98 0.40
C ARG A 19 -15.47 10.41 0.04
N PHE A 20 -14.79 10.99 -0.96
CA PHE A 20 -14.96 12.36 -1.40
C PHE A 20 -15.65 12.42 -2.75
N ASP A 21 -16.50 13.44 -2.94
CA ASP A 21 -17.16 13.71 -4.22
C ASP A 21 -16.14 14.04 -5.32
N GLN A 22 -16.08 13.18 -6.34
CA GLN A 22 -15.16 13.32 -7.47
C GLN A 22 -15.60 14.38 -8.49
N SER A 23 -16.83 14.93 -8.40
CA SER A 23 -17.30 15.99 -9.28
C SER A 23 -16.50 17.29 -9.07
N THR A 24 -16.10 17.55 -7.83
CA THR A 24 -15.38 18.75 -7.42
C THR A 24 -13.87 18.57 -7.54
N PHE A 25 -13.16 19.67 -7.84
CA PHE A 25 -11.69 19.67 -7.83
C PHE A 25 -11.12 19.31 -6.45
N LEU A 26 -11.68 19.89 -5.39
CA LEU A 26 -11.22 19.64 -4.02
C LEU A 26 -11.42 18.18 -3.59
N GLY A 27 -12.52 17.54 -4.01
CA GLY A 27 -12.75 16.13 -3.71
C GLY A 27 -11.80 15.21 -4.46
N ARG A 28 -11.46 15.51 -5.72
CA ARG A 28 -10.39 14.80 -6.45
C ARG A 28 -9.04 15.00 -5.79
N TYR A 29 -8.70 16.24 -5.42
CA TYR A 29 -7.43 16.55 -4.73
C TYR A 29 -7.28 15.76 -3.42
N ARG A 30 -8.31 15.76 -2.56
CA ARG A 30 -8.33 14.98 -1.32
C ARG A 30 -8.27 13.48 -1.56
N HIS A 31 -8.94 12.98 -2.60
CA HIS A 31 -8.84 11.58 -3.00
C HIS A 31 -7.41 11.20 -3.41
N PHE A 32 -6.74 12.03 -4.20
CA PHE A 32 -5.35 11.79 -4.57
C PHE A 32 -4.42 11.83 -3.36
N LEU A 33 -4.62 12.77 -2.43
CA LEU A 33 -3.87 12.82 -1.17
C LEU A 33 -3.98 11.52 -0.37
N ASP A 34 -5.17 10.92 -0.34
CA ASP A 34 -5.37 9.62 0.32
C ASP A 34 -4.67 8.47 -0.40
N VAL A 35 -4.61 8.50 -1.73
CA VAL A 35 -3.94 7.46 -2.53
C VAL A 35 -2.42 7.54 -2.40
N ILE A 36 -1.85 8.75 -2.30
CA ILE A 36 -0.39 8.96 -2.23
C ILE A 36 0.16 9.01 -0.79
N ASP A 37 -0.65 8.68 0.21
CA ASP A 37 -0.23 8.74 1.61
C ASP A 37 0.97 7.81 1.86
N PRO A 38 2.16 8.35 2.20
CA PRO A 38 3.37 7.55 2.36
C PRO A 38 3.26 6.52 3.50
N ARG A 39 2.32 6.69 4.44
CA ARG A 39 2.10 5.73 5.53
C ARG A 39 1.64 4.36 5.02
N THR A 40 0.96 4.30 3.88
CA THR A 40 0.51 3.02 3.32
C THR A 40 1.67 2.19 2.76
N LEU A 41 2.83 2.79 2.47
CA LEU A 41 4.03 2.07 2.03
C LEU A 41 4.64 1.20 3.14
N PHE A 42 4.44 1.58 4.40
CA PHE A 42 4.96 0.85 5.57
C PHE A 42 3.96 -0.16 6.13
N THR A 43 2.83 -0.36 5.45
CA THR A 43 1.82 -1.33 5.90
C THR A 43 2.30 -2.76 5.66
N THR A 44 2.18 -3.62 6.67
CA THR A 44 2.55 -5.04 6.60
C THR A 44 1.46 -5.86 5.90
N LYS A 45 1.81 -7.09 5.46
CA LYS A 45 0.83 -8.01 4.85
C LYS A 45 -0.25 -8.44 5.85
N GLU A 46 0.13 -8.68 7.09
CA GLU A 46 -0.79 -9.02 8.20
C GLU A 46 -1.85 -7.94 8.36
N ARG A 47 -1.44 -6.67 8.35
CA ARG A 47 -2.38 -5.54 8.45
C ARG A 47 -3.34 -5.46 7.26
N LEU A 48 -2.89 -5.81 6.06
CA LEU A 48 -3.76 -5.91 4.88
C LEU A 48 -4.81 -7.00 5.06
N GLU A 49 -4.41 -8.19 5.55
CA GLU A 49 -5.32 -9.31 5.79
C GLU A 49 -6.39 -8.96 6.83
N GLU A 50 -6.00 -8.31 7.93
CA GLU A 50 -6.94 -7.75 8.93
C GLU A 50 -7.95 -6.79 8.29
N CYS A 51 -7.47 -5.87 7.45
CA CYS A 51 -8.33 -4.88 6.78
C CYS A 51 -9.28 -5.54 5.77
N VAL A 52 -8.82 -6.58 5.06
CA VAL A 52 -9.65 -7.35 4.14
C VAL A 52 -10.74 -8.08 4.91
N LYS A 53 -10.39 -8.77 6.00
CA LYS A 53 -11.34 -9.48 6.86
C LYS A 53 -12.39 -8.52 7.41
N LEU A 54 -11.98 -7.36 7.93
CA LEU A 54 -12.91 -6.34 8.43
C LEU A 54 -13.92 -5.87 7.38
N LEU A 55 -13.49 -5.72 6.12
CA LEU A 55 -14.37 -5.33 5.02
C LEU A 55 -15.29 -6.47 4.55
N ASP A 56 -14.88 -7.72 4.73
CA ASP A 56 -15.71 -8.88 4.42
C ASP A 56 -16.74 -9.11 5.54
N ASP A 57 -16.35 -8.95 6.82
CA ASP A 57 -17.26 -8.92 7.97
C ASP A 57 -18.31 -7.79 7.82
N TYR A 58 -17.92 -6.62 7.29
CA TYR A 58 -18.86 -5.54 6.94
C TYR A 58 -19.91 -5.96 5.91
N LYS A 59 -19.53 -6.75 4.89
CA LYS A 59 -20.47 -7.24 3.87
C LYS A 59 -21.41 -8.32 4.42
N GLU A 60 -20.88 -9.17 5.29
CA GLU A 60 -21.63 -10.26 5.93
C GLU A 60 -22.54 -9.75 7.05
N GLY A 61 -22.35 -8.51 7.50
CA GLY A 61 -23.12 -7.89 8.58
C GLY A 61 -22.70 -8.39 9.96
N THR A 62 -21.54 -9.03 10.06
CA THR A 62 -20.94 -9.62 11.27
C THR A 62 -19.89 -8.71 11.88
N LEU A 63 -20.11 -7.39 11.83
CA LEU A 63 -19.16 -6.40 12.33
C LEU A 63 -18.93 -6.57 13.83
N PRO A 64 -17.66 -6.58 14.29
CA PRO A 64 -17.36 -6.56 15.71
C PRO A 64 -17.90 -5.26 16.34
N GLU A 65 -18.49 -5.40 17.52
CA GLU A 65 -19.06 -4.29 18.29
C GLU A 65 -17.98 -3.23 18.57
N GLY A 66 -18.26 -1.98 18.20
CA GLY A 66 -17.31 -0.85 18.33
C GLY A 66 -16.54 -0.49 17.07
N THR A 67 -16.80 -1.14 15.93
CA THR A 67 -16.20 -0.71 14.65
C THR A 67 -16.71 0.68 14.26
N THR A 68 -15.79 1.59 13.95
CA THR A 68 -16.10 2.97 13.53
C THR A 68 -16.05 3.11 12.00
N ASP A 69 -16.82 4.04 11.44
CA ASP A 69 -16.77 4.35 9.99
C ASP A 69 -15.35 4.73 9.53
N LYS A 70 -14.60 5.42 10.39
CA LYS A 70 -13.19 5.75 10.15
C LYS A 70 -12.34 4.51 9.85
N GLN A 71 -12.48 3.45 10.65
CA GLN A 71 -11.72 2.21 10.48
C GLN A 71 -12.07 1.52 9.16
N LEU A 72 -13.35 1.54 8.76
CA LEU A 72 -13.80 0.97 7.49
C LEU A 72 -13.23 1.75 6.29
N TRP A 73 -13.24 3.08 6.36
CA TRP A 73 -12.62 3.93 5.34
C TRP A 73 -11.11 3.71 5.23
N GLU A 74 -10.40 3.59 6.37
CA GLU A 74 -8.97 3.28 6.41
C GLU A 74 -8.66 1.90 5.82
N ALA A 75 -9.44 0.88 6.19
CA ALA A 75 -9.30 -0.48 5.66
C ALA A 75 -9.50 -0.51 4.14
N GLN A 76 -10.49 0.22 3.62
CA GLN A 76 -10.71 0.35 2.18
C GLN A 76 -9.54 1.02 1.47
N LYS A 77 -9.00 2.11 2.04
CA LYS A 77 -7.81 2.80 1.50
C LYS A 77 -6.61 1.86 1.41
N ILE A 78 -6.30 1.13 2.49
CA ILE A 78 -5.19 0.17 2.53
C ILE A 78 -5.37 -0.93 1.47
N LYS A 79 -6.58 -1.50 1.38
CA LYS A 79 -6.92 -2.52 0.37
C LYS A 79 -6.76 -2.00 -1.06
N GLN A 80 -7.22 -0.79 -1.34
CA GLN A 80 -7.13 -0.18 -2.67
C GLN A 80 -5.68 0.10 -3.07
N VAL A 81 -4.91 0.75 -2.19
CA VAL A 81 -3.51 1.11 -2.46
C VAL A 81 -2.65 -0.14 -2.64
N LEU A 82 -2.83 -1.18 -1.81
CA LEU A 82 -2.04 -2.40 -1.93
C LEU A 82 -2.48 -3.27 -3.11
N LYS A 83 -3.78 -3.35 -3.45
CA LYS A 83 -4.21 -4.00 -4.70
C LYS A 83 -3.67 -3.29 -5.94
N SER A 84 -3.69 -1.96 -5.99
CA SER A 84 -3.14 -1.21 -7.13
C SER A 84 -1.61 -1.21 -7.15
N GLY A 85 -0.99 -1.24 -5.97
CA GLY A 85 0.46 -1.21 -5.78
C GLY A 85 1.15 -2.56 -5.94
N SER A 86 0.44 -3.69 -5.79
CA SER A 86 1.02 -5.03 -5.89
C SER A 86 1.69 -5.31 -7.24
N TRP A 87 1.25 -4.66 -8.32
CA TRP A 87 1.87 -4.81 -9.64
C TRP A 87 3.04 -3.83 -9.87
N LYS A 88 3.01 -2.63 -9.29
CA LYS A 88 4.08 -1.62 -9.48
C LYS A 88 5.23 -1.74 -8.46
N ILE A 89 4.93 -2.11 -7.22
CA ILE A 89 5.93 -2.19 -6.13
C ILE A 89 6.75 -3.48 -6.22
N LEU A 90 6.14 -4.58 -6.70
CA LEU A 90 6.86 -5.85 -6.88
C LEU A 90 7.83 -5.80 -8.07
N GLU A 91 7.47 -5.10 -9.15
CA GLU A 91 8.39 -4.79 -10.24
C GLU A 91 9.54 -3.91 -9.75
N CYS A 92 9.26 -2.81 -9.03
CA CYS A 92 10.32 -1.97 -8.48
C CYS A 92 11.25 -2.73 -7.52
N LYS A 93 10.75 -3.59 -6.62
CA LYS A 93 11.62 -4.43 -5.77
C LYS A 93 12.47 -5.39 -6.58
N THR A 94 11.90 -6.01 -7.61
CA THR A 94 12.62 -6.93 -8.49
C THR A 94 13.69 -6.21 -9.31
N ILE A 95 13.38 -5.01 -9.82
CA ILE A 95 14.29 -4.15 -10.57
C ILE A 95 15.43 -3.68 -9.66
N MET A 96 15.14 -3.20 -8.44
CA MET A 96 16.15 -2.77 -7.48
C MET A 96 17.08 -3.92 -7.06
N GLU A 97 16.53 -5.12 -6.84
CA GLU A 97 17.32 -6.30 -6.48
C GLU A 97 18.17 -6.81 -7.67
N LYS A 98 17.62 -6.75 -8.89
CA LYS A 98 18.35 -7.09 -10.12
C LYS A 98 19.51 -6.11 -10.37
N SER A 99 19.26 -4.80 -10.21
CA SER A 99 20.29 -3.77 -10.32
C SER A 99 21.40 -3.91 -9.27
N ARG A 100 21.06 -4.30 -8.03
CA ARG A 100 22.05 -4.59 -6.98
C ARG A 100 22.96 -5.78 -7.34
N LYS A 101 22.42 -6.85 -7.92
CA LYS A 101 23.21 -8.02 -8.36
C LYS A 101 24.15 -7.68 -9.52
N VAL A 102 23.67 -6.89 -10.48
CA VAL A 102 24.50 -6.41 -11.61
C VAL A 102 25.65 -5.54 -11.10
N MET A 103 25.40 -4.61 -10.19
CA MET A 103 26.45 -3.77 -9.62
C MET A 103 27.53 -4.60 -8.90
N LYS A 104 27.12 -5.60 -8.10
CA LYS A 104 28.07 -6.52 -7.42
C LYS A 104 28.90 -7.34 -8.41
N PHE A 105 28.33 -7.74 -9.54
CA PHE A 105 29.05 -8.48 -10.58
C PHE A 105 30.13 -7.62 -11.24
N TYR A 106 29.82 -6.37 -11.59
CA TYR A 106 30.79 -5.44 -12.18
C TYR A 106 31.94 -5.10 -11.21
N THR A 107 31.64 -4.90 -9.92
CA THR A 107 32.69 -4.69 -8.93
C THR A 107 33.61 -5.90 -8.77
N TYR A 108 33.05 -7.12 -8.83
CA TYR A 108 33.83 -8.35 -8.72
C TYR A 108 34.74 -8.55 -9.94
N LEU A 109 34.20 -8.33 -11.15
CA LEU A 109 34.98 -8.40 -12.39
C LEU A 109 36.10 -7.34 -12.43
N TYR A 110 35.80 -6.12 -11.99
CA TYR A 110 36.79 -5.05 -11.90
C TYR A 110 37.92 -5.40 -10.92
N LEU A 111 37.59 -5.97 -9.74
CA LEU A 111 38.60 -6.43 -8.78
C LEU A 111 39.46 -7.57 -9.33
N ILE A 112 38.88 -8.51 -10.08
CA ILE A 112 39.64 -9.59 -10.74
C ILE A 112 40.63 -9.00 -11.75
N VAL A 113 40.16 -8.11 -12.64
CA VAL A 113 41.02 -7.48 -13.65
C VAL A 113 42.12 -6.65 -12.99
N LEU A 114 41.80 -5.89 -11.94
CA LEU A 114 42.77 -5.10 -11.19
C LEU A 114 43.82 -6.00 -10.51
N SER A 115 43.41 -7.14 -9.96
CA SER A 115 44.33 -8.11 -9.35
C SER A 115 45.25 -8.78 -10.37
N ALA A 116 44.74 -9.11 -11.57
CA ALA A 116 45.53 -9.71 -12.64
C ALA A 116 46.57 -8.74 -13.22
N ILE A 117 46.21 -7.45 -13.31
CA ILE A 117 47.14 -6.38 -13.73
C ILE A 117 48.24 -6.19 -12.67
N TRP A 118 47.88 -6.19 -11.38
CA TRP A 118 48.85 -6.02 -10.29
C TRP A 118 49.84 -7.20 -10.16
N LEU A 119 49.42 -8.42 -10.45
CA LEU A 119 50.29 -9.62 -10.49
C LEU A 119 51.25 -9.64 -11.70
N SER A 120 51.00 -8.81 -12.71
CA SER A 120 51.80 -8.73 -13.93
C SER A 120 52.79 -7.55 -13.93
N LEU A 121 52.79 -6.74 -12.86
CA LEU A 121 53.76 -5.67 -12.58
C LEU A 121 54.73 -6.10 -11.48
#